data_AF-A0A0F8Z8R4-F1
#
_entry.id   AF-A0A0F8Z8R4-F1
#
_cell.length_a   1.000
_cell.length_b   1.000
_cell.length_c   1.000
_cell.angle_alpha   90.00
_cell.angle_beta   90.00
_cell.angle_gamma   90.00
#
_symmetry.space_group_name_H-M   'P 1'
#
loop_
_entity.id
_entity.type
_entity.pdbx_description
1 polymer ?
#
loop_
_entity_poly.entity_id
_entity_poly.type
_entity_poly.pdbx_seq_one_letter_code
_entity_poly.pdbx_strand_id
1 'polypeptide(L)'
;KKNFDSSSGSAVSPYDGNRWYGMKSGYMYVDDDNGPFSGYLTRKTVAVKEGVSRSAARCIPLEEAREMIEETSGAAVRQASDFKPFVFDPSVTVKVVFTNPSHADTLEHLDNVTRIDGCTITFGAEDFVRAFEWFSAMHFLSPAVR
;
A
#
# COMPACT_ATOMS: atom_id res chain seq x y z
N LYS A 1 -3.05 -6.01 16.08
CA LYS A 1 -2.45 -4.66 15.90
C LYS A 1 -2.55 -4.28 14.41
N LYS A 2 -2.21 -3.04 14.02
CA LYS A 2 -2.33 -2.52 12.65
C LYS A 2 -0.92 -2.30 12.08
N ASN A 3 -0.49 -3.08 11.07
CA ASN A 3 0.89 -3.08 10.56
C ASN A 3 0.95 -2.80 9.04
N PHE A 4 1.82 -1.89 8.60
CA PHE A 4 2.01 -1.58 7.16
C PHE A 4 3.17 -2.40 6.56
N ASP A 5 2.97 -3.01 5.38
CA ASP A 5 3.98 -3.84 4.69
C ASP A 5 4.01 -3.58 3.17
N SER A 6 5.16 -3.16 2.65
CA SER A 6 5.33 -2.78 1.23
C SER A 6 5.63 -3.94 0.26
N SER A 7 5.65 -5.19 0.71
CA SER A 7 6.24 -6.32 -0.05
C SER A 7 5.38 -6.98 -1.13
N SER A 8 4.05 -6.92 -1.03
CA SER A 8 3.18 -7.95 -1.64
C SER A 8 2.66 -7.66 -3.05
N GLY A 9 3.56 -7.76 -4.03
CA GLY A 9 3.21 -8.09 -5.41
C GLY A 9 2.89 -9.58 -5.62
N SER A 10 1.79 -10.09 -5.05
CA SER A 10 1.17 -11.40 -5.37
C SER A 10 1.97 -12.70 -5.07
N ALA A 11 2.06 -13.11 -3.80
CA ALA A 11 1.99 -14.52 -3.33
C ALA A 11 1.99 -14.58 -1.78
N VAL A 12 1.09 -15.37 -1.18
CA VAL A 12 0.82 -15.51 0.29
C VAL A 12 1.40 -16.83 0.85
N SER A 13 1.55 -17.11 2.16
CA SER A 13 1.60 -16.40 3.47
C SER A 13 2.04 -17.46 4.52
N PRO A 14 2.64 -17.14 5.70
CA PRO A 14 1.88 -17.07 6.98
C PRO A 14 2.57 -16.18 8.08
N TYR A 15 2.16 -15.98 9.36
CA TYR A 15 0.96 -16.16 10.23
C TYR A 15 0.84 -14.90 11.15
N ASP A 16 -0.26 -14.71 11.90
CA ASP A 16 -0.35 -14.27 13.33
C ASP A 16 -1.73 -13.63 13.72
N GLY A 17 -2.68 -13.48 12.80
CA GLY A 17 -3.95 -12.78 13.08
C GLY A 17 -3.78 -11.25 13.21
N ASN A 18 -2.70 -10.70 12.63
CA ASN A 18 -2.50 -9.26 12.47
C ASN A 18 -3.05 -8.79 11.12
N ARG A 19 -3.64 -7.59 11.07
CA ARG A 19 -4.05 -6.97 9.81
C ARG A 19 -2.85 -6.29 9.16
N TRP A 20 -2.62 -6.63 7.90
CA TRP A 20 -1.54 -6.09 7.07
C TRP A 20 -2.07 -5.07 6.07
N TYR A 21 -1.29 -4.05 5.72
CA TYR A 21 -1.64 -3.07 4.70
C TYR A 21 -0.66 -3.09 3.54
N GLY A 22 -1.17 -3.30 2.32
CA GLY A 22 -0.40 -3.24 1.08
C GLY A 22 -0.84 -2.08 0.19
N MET A 23 0.06 -1.60 -0.67
CA MET A 23 -0.27 -0.63 -1.72
C MET A 23 -0.29 -1.28 -3.11
N LYS A 24 -1.38 -1.09 -3.87
CA LYS A 24 -1.51 -1.56 -5.26
C LYS A 24 -2.26 -0.52 -6.08
N SER A 25 -1.79 -0.26 -7.30
CA SER A 25 -2.46 0.68 -8.24
C SER A 25 -2.78 2.08 -7.68
N GLY A 26 -2.00 2.57 -6.70
CA GLY A 26 -2.24 3.87 -6.03
C GLY A 26 -3.27 3.85 -4.89
N TYR A 27 -3.77 2.68 -4.51
CA TYR A 27 -4.68 2.49 -3.37
C TYR A 27 -4.01 1.71 -2.25
N MET A 28 -4.40 2.04 -1.02
CA MET A 28 -4.03 1.31 0.18
C MET A 28 -5.13 0.28 0.50
N TYR A 29 -4.73 -0.97 0.66
CA TYR A 29 -5.61 -2.10 0.96
C TYR A 29 -5.42 -2.54 2.40
N VAL A 30 -6.48 -3.09 3.00
CA VAL A 30 -6.41 -3.80 4.27
C VAL A 30 -6.57 -5.29 3.96
N ASP A 31 -5.58 -6.11 4.31
CA ASP A 31 -5.69 -7.55 4.14
C ASP A 31 -6.29 -8.22 5.37
N ASP A 32 -7.07 -9.28 5.10
CA ASP A 32 -7.30 -10.36 6.05
C ASP A 32 -6.65 -11.66 5.53
N ASP A 33 -6.43 -12.60 6.46
CA ASP A 33 -5.60 -13.79 6.20
C ASP A 33 -6.19 -14.77 5.16
N ASN A 34 -7.40 -14.51 4.63
CA ASN A 34 -8.12 -15.43 3.74
C ASN A 34 -7.97 -15.13 2.24
N GLY A 35 -7.39 -13.99 1.86
CA GLY A 35 -7.05 -13.73 0.46
C GLY A 35 -6.63 -12.29 0.20
N PRO A 36 -5.56 -12.05 -0.59
CA PRO A 36 -5.07 -10.71 -0.82
C PRO A 36 -6.14 -9.84 -1.48
N PHE A 37 -6.27 -8.61 -0.99
CA PHE A 37 -7.21 -7.56 -1.40
C PHE A 37 -8.68 -7.75 -0.94
N SER A 38 -8.98 -8.61 0.03
CA SER A 38 -10.34 -8.87 0.54
C SER A 38 -10.94 -7.75 1.42
N GLY A 39 -10.11 -7.08 2.22
CA GLY A 39 -10.57 -6.21 3.30
C GLY A 39 -10.78 -4.75 2.90
N TYR A 40 -11.99 -4.25 3.17
CA TYR A 40 -12.35 -2.82 3.09
C TYR A 40 -12.26 -2.16 1.70
N LEU A 41 -12.62 -2.89 0.64
CA LEU A 41 -13.04 -2.28 -0.64
C LEU A 41 -14.48 -1.72 -0.56
N THR A 42 -14.72 -0.78 0.35
CA THR A 42 -15.88 0.13 0.21
C THR A 42 -15.49 1.24 -0.75
N ARG A 43 -15.41 0.93 -2.06
CA ARG A 43 -15.26 1.90 -3.15
C ARG A 43 -16.00 1.39 -4.37
N LYS A 44 -16.81 2.24 -5.00
CA LYS A 44 -17.21 2.02 -6.39
C LYS A 44 -16.01 2.27 -7.28
N THR A 45 -15.54 1.21 -7.94
CA THR A 45 -14.36 1.24 -8.82
C THR A 45 -14.75 0.74 -10.19
N VAL A 46 -14.13 1.30 -11.23
CA VAL A 46 -14.32 0.84 -12.60
C VAL A 46 -12.97 0.60 -13.27
N ALA A 47 -12.83 -0.55 -13.92
CA ALA A 47 -11.58 -0.99 -14.53
C ALA A 47 -11.62 -0.73 -16.04
N VAL A 48 -11.05 0.40 -16.46
CA VAL A 48 -10.96 0.79 -17.89
C VAL A 48 -9.79 0.12 -18.65
N LYS A 49 -8.99 -0.70 -17.95
CA LYS A 49 -7.91 -1.49 -18.54
C LYS A 49 -7.58 -2.73 -17.72
N GLU A 50 -7.19 -3.81 -18.40
CA GLU A 50 -6.62 -5.04 -17.84
C GLU A 50 -5.10 -5.01 -18.01
N GLY A 51 -4.33 -5.15 -16.93
CA GLY A 51 -2.86 -5.23 -17.01
C GLY A 51 -2.42 -6.61 -17.48
N VAL A 52 -1.71 -6.67 -18.62
CA VAL A 52 -1.22 -7.92 -19.23
C VAL A 52 0.25 -8.19 -18.87
N SER A 53 1.04 -7.15 -18.66
CA SER A 53 2.41 -7.25 -18.14
C SER A 53 2.78 -5.98 -17.37
N ARG A 54 4.01 -5.91 -16.82
CA ARG A 54 4.55 -4.71 -16.16
C ARG A 54 4.46 -3.43 -17.02
N SER A 55 4.51 -3.58 -18.35
CA SER A 55 4.54 -2.47 -19.32
C SER A 55 3.48 -2.58 -20.42
N ALA A 56 2.49 -3.47 -20.28
CA ALA A 56 1.42 -3.66 -21.26
C ALA A 56 0.05 -3.84 -20.60
N ALA A 57 -0.99 -3.28 -21.23
CA ALA A 57 -2.38 -3.42 -20.81
C ALA A 57 -3.30 -3.50 -22.02
N ARG A 58 -4.44 -4.18 -21.86
CA ARG A 58 -5.59 -4.07 -22.76
C ARG A 58 -6.47 -2.95 -22.25
N CYS A 59 -6.61 -1.89 -23.04
CA CYS A 59 -7.50 -0.77 -22.73
C CYS A 59 -8.79 -0.90 -23.54
N ILE A 60 -9.91 -0.47 -22.97
CA ILE A 60 -11.16 -0.27 -23.71
C ILE A 60 -11.08 1.05 -24.52
N PRO A 61 -11.98 1.29 -25.49
CA PRO A 61 -12.09 2.55 -26.21
C PRO A 61 -12.20 3.77 -25.27
N LEU A 62 -11.64 4.91 -25.69
CA LEU A 62 -11.56 6.12 -24.86
C LEU A 62 -12.93 6.63 -24.41
N GLU A 63 -13.95 6.52 -25.26
CA GLU A 63 -15.27 7.06 -24.96
C GLU A 63 -16.02 6.19 -23.94
N GLU A 64 -15.97 4.87 -24.12
CA GLU A 64 -16.47 3.88 -23.14
C GLU A 64 -15.80 4.06 -21.78
N ALA A 65 -14.47 4.26 -21.77
CA ALA A 65 -13.72 4.55 -20.55
C ALA A 65 -14.19 5.84 -19.84
N ARG A 66 -14.57 6.88 -20.58
CA ARG A 66 -15.07 8.14 -20.00
C ARG A 66 -16.46 7.97 -19.40
N GLU A 67 -17.38 7.36 -20.16
CA GLU A 67 -18.75 7.08 -19.71
C GLU A 67 -18.74 6.23 -18.42
N MET A 68 -17.97 5.14 -18.42
CA MET A 68 -17.76 4.29 -17.26
C MET A 68 -17.21 5.05 -16.03
N ILE A 69 -16.25 5.96 -16.23
CA ILE A 69 -15.69 6.79 -15.15
C ILE A 69 -16.73 7.80 -14.63
N GLU A 70 -17.48 8.47 -15.51
CA GLU A 70 -18.49 9.44 -15.13
C GLU A 70 -19.64 8.78 -14.35
N GLU A 71 -20.18 7.68 -14.85
CA GLU A 71 -21.24 6.93 -14.17
C GLU A 71 -20.77 6.46 -12.78
N THR A 72 -19.62 5.80 -12.72
CA THR A 72 -19.09 5.21 -11.48
C THR A 72 -18.74 6.29 -10.45
N SER A 73 -18.12 7.38 -10.87
CA SER A 73 -17.75 8.49 -9.96
C SER A 73 -18.98 9.23 -9.45
N GLY A 74 -19.94 9.55 -10.32
CA GLY A 74 -21.23 10.13 -9.92
C GLY A 74 -22.00 9.21 -8.96
N ALA A 75 -21.99 7.90 -9.22
CA ALA A 75 -22.63 6.90 -8.37
C ALA A 75 -21.89 6.66 -7.04
N ALA A 76 -20.59 6.99 -6.96
CA ALA A 76 -19.81 6.99 -5.72
C ALA A 76 -20.13 8.24 -4.87
N VAL A 77 -20.11 9.43 -5.49
CA VAL A 77 -20.42 10.69 -4.79
C VAL A 77 -21.85 10.68 -4.23
N ARG A 78 -22.83 10.15 -4.99
CA ARG A 78 -24.22 10.01 -4.49
C ARG A 78 -24.37 9.10 -3.28
N GLN A 79 -23.41 8.21 -3.02
CA GLN A 79 -23.38 7.28 -1.87
C GLN A 79 -22.33 7.68 -0.84
N ALA A 80 -21.81 8.92 -0.86
CA ALA A 80 -20.75 9.40 0.03
C ALA A 80 -20.96 9.08 1.53
N SER A 81 -22.22 9.06 1.98
CA SER A 81 -22.66 8.70 3.34
C SER A 81 -22.34 7.26 3.75
N ASP A 82 -22.30 6.34 2.78
CA ASP A 82 -22.23 4.90 3.01
C ASP A 82 -20.76 4.46 3.22
N PHE A 83 -19.82 5.35 2.88
CA PHE A 83 -18.38 5.15 3.02
C PHE A 83 -17.90 5.53 4.42
N LYS A 84 -17.46 4.52 5.19
CA LYS A 84 -16.78 4.77 6.46
C LYS A 84 -15.33 5.20 6.21
N PRO A 85 -14.86 6.32 6.80
CA PRO A 85 -13.46 6.71 6.72
C PRO A 85 -12.53 5.61 7.22
N PHE A 86 -11.44 5.36 6.49
CA PHE A 86 -10.40 4.45 6.94
C PHE A 86 -9.47 5.18 7.92
N VAL A 87 -9.38 4.68 9.14
CA VAL A 87 -8.67 5.33 10.25
C VAL A 87 -7.66 4.37 10.88
N PHE A 88 -6.43 4.84 11.04
CA PHE A 88 -5.38 4.14 11.77
C PHE A 88 -5.58 4.26 13.28
N ASP A 89 -5.18 3.23 14.01
CA ASP A 89 -5.06 3.37 15.47
C ASP A 89 -3.80 4.19 15.77
N PRO A 90 -3.76 4.96 16.86
CA PRO A 90 -2.53 5.59 17.34
C PRO A 90 -1.45 4.54 17.61
N SER A 91 -0.19 4.91 17.38
CA SER A 91 0.98 4.03 17.27
C SER A 91 0.94 3.10 16.05
N VAL A 92 1.62 3.52 14.98
CA VAL A 92 1.77 2.76 13.74
C VAL A 92 3.15 2.12 13.68
N THR A 93 3.22 0.82 13.39
CA THR A 93 4.47 0.14 13.02
C THR A 93 4.54 -0.02 11.50
N VAL A 94 5.61 0.48 10.92
CA VAL A 94 5.89 0.42 9.48
C VAL A 94 6.95 -0.66 9.24
N LYS A 95 6.71 -1.53 8.26
CA LYS A 95 7.67 -2.49 7.73
C LYS A 95 7.89 -2.18 6.25
N VAL A 96 9.15 -1.95 5.86
CA VAL A 96 9.54 -1.63 4.48
C VAL A 96 10.46 -2.74 3.98
N VAL A 97 10.03 -3.42 2.92
CA VAL A 97 10.82 -4.46 2.24
C VAL A 97 11.37 -3.88 0.94
N PHE A 98 12.69 -3.85 0.80
CA PHE A 98 13.37 -3.37 -0.40
C PHE A 98 13.67 -4.50 -1.38
N THR A 99 13.80 -4.15 -2.67
CA THR A 99 14.22 -5.10 -3.72
C THR A 99 15.74 -5.30 -3.79
N ASN A 100 16.51 -4.54 -3.01
CA ASN A 100 17.97 -4.57 -2.97
C ASN A 100 18.42 -4.41 -1.50
N PRO A 101 19.26 -5.30 -0.94
CA PRO A 101 19.75 -5.19 0.43
C PRO A 101 20.48 -3.87 0.72
N SER A 102 21.13 -3.25 -0.27
CA SER A 102 21.87 -1.98 -0.06
C SER A 102 21.01 -0.82 0.43
N HIS A 103 19.70 -0.86 0.16
CA HIS A 103 18.74 0.11 0.69
C HIS A 103 18.49 -0.08 2.20
N ALA A 104 18.55 -1.31 2.69
CA ALA A 104 18.49 -1.60 4.12
C ALA A 104 19.83 -1.25 4.81
N ASP A 105 20.96 -1.60 4.18
CA ASP A 105 22.31 -1.21 4.63
C ASP A 105 22.43 0.32 4.80
N THR A 106 21.84 1.10 3.90
CA THR A 106 21.85 2.58 3.96
C THR A 106 21.06 3.15 5.14
N LEU A 107 20.03 2.45 5.62
CA LEU A 107 19.06 2.97 6.59
C LEU A 107 19.19 2.36 7.99
N GLU A 108 19.90 1.23 8.15
CA GLU A 108 20.08 0.57 9.46
C GLU A 108 20.90 1.39 10.47
N HIS A 109 21.55 2.46 10.02
CA HIS A 109 22.31 3.39 10.86
C HIS A 109 21.45 4.53 11.45
N LEU A 110 20.16 4.59 11.16
CA LEU A 110 19.24 5.57 11.75
C LEU A 110 18.69 5.06 13.09
N ASP A 111 18.80 5.84 14.17
CA ASP A 111 18.42 5.45 15.54
C ASP A 111 16.97 4.91 15.68
N ASN A 112 16.07 5.35 14.79
CA ASN A 112 14.66 5.00 14.76
C ASN A 112 14.33 3.78 13.87
N VAL A 113 15.33 3.16 13.25
CA VAL A 113 15.18 2.04 12.31
C VAL A 113 15.75 0.75 12.91
N THR A 114 15.05 -0.35 12.71
CA THR A 114 15.53 -1.71 13.04
C THR A 114 15.43 -2.60 11.82
N ARG A 115 16.58 -3.05 11.31
CA ARG A 115 16.64 -4.09 10.28
C ARG A 115 16.27 -5.44 10.88
N ILE A 116 15.37 -6.16 10.21
CA ILE A 116 14.87 -7.47 10.70
C ILE A 116 15.25 -8.64 9.79
N ASP A 117 15.63 -8.37 8.53
CA ASP A 117 16.23 -9.35 7.63
C ASP A 117 17.13 -8.66 6.57
N GLY A 118 17.63 -9.40 5.58
CA GLY A 118 18.53 -8.88 4.54
C GLY A 118 17.99 -7.71 3.73
N CYS A 119 16.68 -7.57 3.56
CA CYS A 119 16.05 -6.51 2.75
C CYS A 119 14.98 -5.70 3.50
N THR A 120 14.64 -6.07 4.74
CA THR A 120 13.52 -5.47 5.48
C THR A 120 13.98 -4.64 6.67
N ILE A 121 13.44 -3.42 6.75
CA ILE A 121 13.53 -2.55 7.93
C ILE A 121 12.15 -2.34 8.57
N THR A 122 12.16 -1.99 9.85
CA THR A 122 10.98 -1.59 10.61
C THR A 122 11.23 -0.30 11.39
N PHE A 123 10.18 0.49 11.61
CA PHE A 123 10.20 1.66 12.51
C PHE A 123 8.80 1.91 13.09
N GLY A 124 8.75 2.60 14.23
CA GLY A 124 7.51 3.02 14.87
C GLY A 124 7.24 4.51 14.67
N ALA A 125 5.97 4.91 14.64
CA ALA A 125 5.54 6.30 14.61
C ALA A 125 4.28 6.52 15.47
N GLU A 126 4.10 7.74 15.98
CA GLU A 126 2.98 8.12 16.87
C GLU A 126 1.61 8.03 16.17
N ASP A 127 1.57 8.41 14.90
CA ASP A 127 0.39 8.36 14.04
C ASP A 127 0.77 8.03 12.59
N PHE A 128 -0.24 7.93 11.72
CA PHE A 128 -0.05 7.61 10.31
C PHE A 128 0.63 8.73 9.50
N VAL A 129 0.45 10.01 9.87
CA VAL A 129 1.08 11.14 9.18
C VAL A 129 2.59 11.08 9.41
N ARG A 130 3.02 10.91 10.67
CA ARG A 130 4.43 10.68 11.03
C ARG A 130 4.99 9.44 10.38
N ALA A 131 4.23 8.33 10.35
CA ALA A 131 4.63 7.11 9.66
C ALA A 131 4.92 7.35 8.16
N PHE A 132 4.07 8.13 7.49
CA PHE A 132 4.19 8.42 6.06
C PHE A 132 5.29 9.44 5.74
N GLU A 133 5.50 10.45 6.60
CA GLU A 133 6.64 11.37 6.52
C GLU A 133 7.97 10.62 6.59
N TRP A 134 8.13 9.74 7.60
CA TRP A 134 9.34 8.96 7.80
C TRP A 134 9.55 7.96 6.65
N PHE A 135 8.50 7.27 6.21
CA PHE A 135 8.56 6.40 5.03
C PHE A 135 9.05 7.17 3.78
N SER A 136 8.50 8.36 3.54
CA SER A 136 8.86 9.19 2.38
C SER A 136 10.32 9.64 2.44
N ALA A 137 10.80 10.08 3.61
CA ALA A 137 12.19 10.47 3.82
C ALA A 137 13.15 9.29 3.64
N MET A 138 12.85 8.14 4.26
CA MET A 138 13.67 6.93 4.14
C MET A 138 13.70 6.39 2.70
N HIS A 139 12.57 6.41 1.99
CA HIS A 139 12.52 6.02 0.57
C HIS A 139 13.36 6.94 -0.33
N PHE A 140 13.42 8.23 -0.03
CA PHE A 140 14.29 9.18 -0.73
C PHE A 140 15.78 9.00 -0.39
N LEU A 141 16.10 8.61 0.84
CA LEU A 141 17.48 8.41 1.31
C LEU A 141 18.07 7.04 0.94
N SER A 142 17.26 5.99 0.83
CA SER A 142 17.75 4.62 0.59
C SER A 142 18.57 4.38 -0.69
N PRO A 143 18.42 5.15 -1.80
CA PRO A 143 19.31 5.05 -2.97
C PRO A 143 20.47 6.06 -2.95
N ALA A 144 20.65 6.85 -1.88
CA ALA A 144 21.63 7.93 -1.82
C ALA A 144 23.09 7.44 -1.63
N VAL A 145 23.27 6.25 -1.04
CA VAL A 145 24.56 5.56 -0.97
C VAL A 145 24.63 4.52 -2.08
N ARG A 146 25.74 4.54 -2.85
CA ARG A 146 26.04 3.65 -3.97
C ARG A 146 27.46 3.11 -3.86
#